data_AF-A0A9D1LEM7-F1
#
_entry.id   AF-A0A9D1LEM7-F1
#
_cell.length_a   1.000
_cell.length_b   1.000
_cell.length_c   1.000
_cell.angle_alpha   90.00
_cell.angle_beta   90.00
_cell.angle_gamma   90.00
#
_symmetry.space_group_name_H-M   'P 1'
#
loop_
_entity.id
_entity.type
_entity.pdbx_description
1 polymer ?
#
loop_
_entity_poly.entity_id
_entity_poly.type
_entity_poly.pdbx_seq_one_letter_code
_entity_poly.pdbx_strand_id
1 'polypeptide(L)' 'MRILLVEDDPMIAQAVKGALADEMYTVEHVANGRDALMML' A
#
# COMPACT_ATOMS: atom_id res chain seq x y z
N MET A 1 -13.40 -1.03 -1.72
CA MET A 1 -12.53 -0.24 -2.62
C MET A 1 -11.10 -0.76 -2.50
N ARG A 2 -10.32 -0.71 -3.58
CA ARG A 2 -8.92 -1.18 -3.61
C ARG A 2 -7.99 0.04 -3.59
N ILE A 3 -6.92 -0.04 -2.81
CA ILE A 3 -5.90 1.01 -2.68
C ILE A 3 -4.55 0.38 -3.01
N LEU A 4 -3.79 1.04 -3.89
CA LEU A 4 -2.38 0.73 -4.13
C LEU A 4 -1.54 1.71 -3.30
N LEU A 5 -0.87 1.19 -2.27
CA LEU A 5 0.08 1.91 -1.43
C LEU A 5 1.48 1.79 -2.03
N VAL A 6 2.12 2.91 -2.31
CA VAL A 6 3.53 2.96 -2.75
C VAL A 6 4.33 3.59 -1.62
N GLU A 7 5.13 2.80 -0.92
CA GLU A 7 5.87 3.24 0.26
C GLU A 7 7.16 2.42 0.41
N ASP A 8 8.32 3.08 0.42
CA ASP A 8 9.63 2.42 0.47
C ASP A 8 10.07 2.08 1.89
N ASP A 9 9.54 2.78 2.91
CA ASP A 9 9.78 2.46 4.31
C ASP A 9 8.83 1.36 4.82
N PRO A 10 9.34 0.18 5.24
CA PRO A 10 8.49 -0.92 5.71
C PRO A 10 7.70 -0.61 6.98
N MET A 11 8.21 0.26 7.86
CA MET A 11 7.55 0.65 9.11
C MET A 11 6.35 1.55 8.81
N ILE A 12 6.53 2.54 7.92
CA ILE A 12 5.45 3.43 7.49
C ILE A 12 4.39 2.64 6.71
N ALA A 13 4.82 1.76 5.79
CA ALA A 13 3.91 0.94 5.00
C ALA A 13 2.97 0.09 5.88
N GLN A 14 3.50 -0.49 6.96
CA GLN A 14 2.70 -1.28 7.89
C GLN A 14 1.73 -0.43 8.71
N ALA A 15 2.15 0.76 9.15
CA ALA A 15 1.25 1.67 9.87
C ALA A 15 0.06 2.11 8.99
N VAL A 16 0.33 2.47 7.73
CA VAL A 16 -0.70 2.88 6.78
C VAL A 16 -1.61 1.72 6.38
N LYS A 17 -1.04 0.52 6.12
CA LYS A 17 -1.84 -0.69 5.87
C LYS A 17 -2.78 -1.01 7.01
N GLY A 18 -2.32 -0.92 8.25
CA GLY A 18 -3.13 -1.19 9.44
C GLY A 18 -4.33 -0.25 9.50
N ALA A 19 -4.11 1.06 9.37
CA ALA A 19 -5.18 2.06 9.40
C ALA A 19 -6.22 1.84 8.28
N LEU A 20 -5.77 1.49 7.06
CA LEU A 20 -6.67 1.25 5.93
C LEU A 20 -7.41 -0.10 6.01
N ALA A 21 -6.80 -1.11 6.64
CA ALA A 21 -7.44 -2.40 6.87
C ALA A 21 -8.59 -2.29 7.88
N ASP A 22 -8.45 -1.43 8.90
CA ASP A 22 -9.51 -1.14 9.88
C ASP A 22 -10.76 -0.54 9.21
N GLU A 23 -10.59 0.16 8.09
CA GLU A 23 -11.68 0.68 7.26
C GLU A 23 -12.20 -0.32 6.21
N MET A 24 -11.78 -1.59 6.28
CA MET A 24 -12.14 -2.67 5.34
C MET A 24 -11.72 -2.40 3.88
N TYR A 25 -10.67 -1.60 3.65
CA TYR A 25 -10.07 -1.49 2.32
C TYR A 25 -9.15 -2.68 2.03
N THR A 26 -9.12 -3.07 0.76
CA THR A 26 -8.10 -4.01 0.26
C THR A 26 -6.88 -3.19 -0.17
N VAL A 27 -5.75 -3.38 0.53
CA VAL A 27 -4.52 -2.63 0.28
C VAL A 27 -3.47 -3.54 -0.37
N GLU A 28 -3.06 -3.19 -1.58
CA GLU A 28 -1.86 -3.75 -2.21
C GLU A 28 -0.71 -2.77 -2.01
N HIS A 29 0.48 -3.28 -1.71
CA HIS A 29 1.62 -2.43 -1.40
C HIS A 29 2.84 -2.84 -2.19
N VAL A 30 3.53 -1.81 -2.67
CA VAL A 30 4.78 -1.91 -3.40
C VAL A 30 5.78 -0.93 -2.82
N ALA A 31 7.06 -1.31 -2.86
CA ALA A 31 8.14 -0.53 -2.24
C ALA A 31 8.66 0.60 -3.13
N ASN A 32 8.23 0.70 -4.39
CA ASN A 32 8.69 1.72 -5.31
C ASN A 32 7.72 1.97 -6.46
N GLY A 33 7.87 3.12 -7.10
CA GLY A 33 6.99 3.56 -8.19
C GLY A 33 7.09 2.73 -9.47
N ARG A 34 8.21 2.03 -9.71
CA ARG A 34 8.34 1.17 -10.89
C ARG A 34 7.45 -0.06 -10.77
N ASP A 35 7.47 -0.70 -9.61
CA ASP A 35 6.60 -1.84 -9.32
C ASP A 35 5.13 -1.42 -9.31
N ALA A 36 4.84 -0.23 -8.78
CA ALA A 36 3.50 0.36 -8.82
C ALA A 36 2.98 0.53 -10.26
N LEU A 37 3.82 1.05 -11.15
CA LEU A 37 3.46 1.27 -12.55
C LEU A 37 3.18 -0.04 -13.30
N MET A 38 3.82 -1.15 -12.91
CA MET A 38 3.55 -2.47 -13.50
C MET A 38 2.25 -3.12 -12.99
N MET A 39 1.65 -2.59 -11.93
CA MET A 39 0.39 -3.08 -11.35
C MET A 39 -0.86 -2.33 -11.83
N LEU A 40 -0.68 -1.27 -12.63
CA LEU A 40 -1.75 -0.54 -13.32
C LEU A 40 -2.21 -1.27 -14.58
#